data_AF-A0A7C7RVI4-F1
#
_entry.id   AF-A0A7C7RVI4-F1
#
_cell.length_a   1.000
_cell.length_b   1.000
_cell.length_c   1.000
_cell.angle_alpha   90.00
_cell.angle_beta   90.00
_cell.angle_gamma   90.00
#
_symmetry.space_group_name_H-M   'P 1'
#
loop_
_entity.id
_entity.type
_entity.pdbx_description
1 polymer ?
#
loop_
_entity_poly.entity_id
_entity_poly.type
_entity_poly.pdbx_seq_one_letter_code
_entity_poly.pdbx_strand_id
1 'polypeptide(L)'
;MSNSASVLKEAVEFEKKALEKYAEAAEMVKHAETKASIEKITSEKKQVIESMHWVIMAEAGEIETEKPAPAAEGEEAKSGASKCPFSGALAEMGIDITKMSKEEAMEKMGDMSKLFPESTDS
;
A
#
# COMPACT_ATOMS: atom_id res chain seq x y z
N MET A 1 5.72 15.39 23.58
CA MET A 1 4.29 15.13 23.32
C MET A 1 4.21 13.81 22.59
N SER A 2 3.45 12.84 23.10
CA SER A 2 3.23 11.56 22.40
C SER A 2 2.27 11.81 21.24
N ASN A 3 2.65 11.35 20.04
CA ASN A 3 1.77 11.30 18.89
C ASN A 3 1.64 9.85 18.42
N SER A 4 0.60 9.58 17.65
CA SER A 4 0.35 8.34 16.90
C SER A 4 1.62 7.77 16.27
N ALA A 5 2.43 8.59 15.58
CA ALA A 5 3.70 8.15 14.98
C ALA A 5 4.70 7.59 16.01
N SER A 6 4.83 8.21 17.19
CA SER A 6 5.72 7.72 18.26
C SER A 6 5.25 6.39 18.87
N VAL A 7 3.93 6.21 19.04
CA VAL A 7 3.35 4.95 19.54
C VAL A 7 3.49 3.83 18.49
N LEU A 8 3.29 4.14 17.22
CA LEU A 8 3.49 3.19 16.13
C LEU A 8 4.96 2.76 15.98
N LYS A 9 5.92 3.67 16.22
CA LYS A 9 7.35 3.32 16.29
C LYS A 9 7.63 2.34 17.42
N GLU A 10 7.06 2.53 18.60
CA GLU A 10 7.17 1.55 19.70
C GLU A 10 6.54 0.20 19.35
N ALA A 11 5.38 0.20 18.68
CA ALA A 11 4.75 -1.04 18.21
C ALA A 11 5.65 -1.81 17.23
N VAL A 12 6.34 -1.12 16.31
CA VAL A 12 7.32 -1.73 15.39
C VAL A 12 8.49 -2.35 16.17
N GLU A 13 8.98 -1.71 17.22
CA GLU A 13 10.05 -2.28 18.06
C GLU A 13 9.61 -3.54 18.81
N PHE A 14 8.36 -3.61 19.27
CA PHE A 14 7.80 -4.85 19.85
C PHE A 14 7.66 -5.96 18.82
N GLU A 15 7.20 -5.65 17.61
CA GLU A 15 7.10 -6.63 16.52
C GLU A 15 8.47 -7.14 16.08
N LYS A 16 9.51 -6.29 16.03
CA LYS A 16 10.90 -6.73 15.77
C LYS A 16 11.40 -7.72 16.83
N LYS A 17 11.16 -7.44 18.11
CA LYS A 17 11.49 -8.39 19.20
C LYS A 17 10.72 -9.70 19.09
N ALA A 18 9.46 -9.64 18.65
CA ALA A 18 8.67 -10.85 18.39
C ALA A 18 9.27 -11.67 17.24
N LEU A 19 9.76 -11.04 16.16
CA LEU A 19 10.44 -11.72 15.05
C LEU A 19 11.71 -12.45 15.51
N GLU A 20 12.50 -11.87 16.41
CA GLU A 20 13.65 -12.55 17.01
C GLU A 20 13.22 -13.83 17.74
N LYS A 21 12.12 -13.76 18.50
CA LYS A 21 11.58 -14.93 19.20
C LYS A 21 10.98 -16.00 18.28
N TYR A 22 10.36 -15.60 17.17
CA TYR A 22 9.91 -16.56 16.17
C TYR A 22 11.10 -17.26 15.49
N ALA A 23 12.19 -16.56 15.22
CA ALA A 23 13.41 -17.15 14.69
C ALA A 23 14.03 -18.16 15.68
N GLU A 24 14.19 -17.78 16.95
CA GLU A 24 14.64 -18.69 18.01
C GLU A 24 13.74 -19.95 18.10
N ALA A 25 12.42 -19.76 18.08
CA ALA A 25 11.46 -20.86 18.14
C ALA A 25 11.58 -21.80 16.92
N ALA A 26 11.80 -21.26 15.71
CA ALA A 26 11.96 -22.06 14.49
C ALA A 26 13.22 -22.94 14.51
N GLU A 27 14.26 -22.54 15.25
CA GLU A 27 15.47 -23.34 15.46
C GLU A 27 15.26 -24.47 16.49
N MET A 28 14.37 -24.26 17.46
CA MET A 28 14.11 -25.20 18.55
C MET A 28 13.02 -26.23 18.26
N VAL A 29 12.10 -25.92 17.34
CA VAL A 29 10.93 -26.76 17.10
C VAL A 29 11.31 -28.05 16.36
N LYS A 30 10.77 -29.18 16.83
CA LYS A 30 11.09 -30.52 16.29
C LYS A 30 10.17 -30.94 15.14
N HIS A 31 8.97 -30.39 15.09
CA HIS A 31 7.96 -30.74 14.10
C HIS A 31 8.10 -29.87 12.86
N ALA A 32 8.31 -30.48 11.69
CA ALA A 32 8.54 -29.78 10.43
C ALA A 32 7.36 -28.87 10.04
N GLU A 33 6.12 -29.31 10.24
CA GLU A 33 4.92 -28.52 9.94
C GLU A 33 4.82 -27.27 10.83
N THR A 34 5.16 -27.41 12.12
CA THR A 34 5.21 -26.28 13.04
C THR A 34 6.32 -25.31 12.65
N LYS A 35 7.49 -25.81 12.25
CA LYS A 35 8.59 -24.97 11.74
C LYS A 35 8.16 -24.16 10.52
N ALA A 36 7.58 -24.81 9.52
CA ALA A 36 7.09 -24.15 8.31
C ALA A 36 6.01 -23.10 8.64
N SER A 37 5.14 -23.38 9.61
CA SER A 37 4.13 -22.42 10.07
C SER A 37 4.76 -21.20 10.74
N ILE A 38 5.77 -21.39 11.59
CA ILE A 38 6.50 -20.29 12.24
C ILE A 38 7.24 -19.43 11.19
N GLU A 39 7.88 -20.06 10.21
CA GLU A 39 8.55 -19.36 9.11
C GLU A 39 7.57 -18.54 8.26
N LYS A 40 6.39 -19.10 7.96
CA LYS A 40 5.31 -18.38 7.25
C LYS A 40 4.82 -17.17 8.05
N ILE A 41 4.51 -17.35 9.33
CA ILE A 41 4.10 -16.26 10.23
C ILE A 41 5.18 -15.16 10.28
N THR A 42 6.45 -15.56 10.37
CA THR A 42 7.59 -14.63 10.39
C THR A 42 7.66 -13.81 9.10
N SER A 43 7.44 -14.44 7.94
CA SER A 43 7.44 -13.75 6.65
C SER A 43 6.27 -12.76 6.54
N GLU A 44 5.07 -13.17 6.92
CA GLU A 44 3.87 -12.31 6.90
C GLU A 44 4.05 -11.09 7.81
N LYS A 45 4.58 -11.30 9.03
CA LYS A 45 4.84 -10.20 9.96
C LYS A 45 5.89 -9.20 9.45
N LYS A 46 6.90 -9.65 8.70
CA LYS A 46 7.87 -8.72 8.07
C LYS A 46 7.20 -7.77 7.09
N GLN A 47 6.27 -8.26 6.26
CA GLN A 47 5.50 -7.42 5.33
C GLN A 47 4.59 -6.43 6.07
N VAL A 48 4.00 -6.85 7.20
CA VAL A 48 3.21 -5.96 8.06
C VAL A 48 4.08 -4.85 8.65
N ILE A 49 5.28 -5.18 9.14
CA ILE A 49 6.23 -4.17 9.66
C ILE A 49 6.61 -3.18 8.56
N GLU A 50 6.91 -3.64 7.34
CA GLU A 50 7.17 -2.76 6.20
C GLU A 50 5.99 -1.82 5.92
N SER A 51 4.76 -2.36 5.94
CA SER A 51 3.53 -1.57 5.79
C SER A 51 3.38 -0.51 6.90
N MET A 52 3.72 -0.86 8.15
CA MET A 52 3.68 0.08 9.28
C MET A 52 4.69 1.22 9.13
N HIS A 53 5.86 0.99 8.52
CA HIS A 53 6.81 2.07 8.25
C HIS A 53 6.20 3.14 7.33
N TRP A 54 5.45 2.75 6.30
CA TRP A 54 4.73 3.70 5.45
C TRP A 54 3.67 4.48 6.22
N VAL A 55 2.90 3.81 7.08
CA VAL A 55 1.90 4.48 7.94
C VAL A 55 2.56 5.49 8.88
N ILE A 56 3.70 5.13 9.47
CA ILE A 56 4.46 6.03 10.35
C ILE A 56 4.97 7.26 9.58
N MET A 57 5.48 7.08 8.36
CA MET A 57 5.91 8.21 7.54
C MET A 57 4.74 9.13 7.17
N ALA A 58 3.56 8.57 6.87
CA ALA A 58 2.35 9.35 6.60
C ALA A 58 1.94 10.17 7.81
N GLU A 59 1.93 9.54 8.98
CA GLU A 59 1.54 10.19 10.22
C GLU A 59 2.55 11.23 10.70
N ALA A 60 3.84 11.02 10.42
CA ALA A 60 4.90 11.98 10.71
C ALA A 60 4.92 13.17 9.74
N GLY A 61 4.11 13.15 8.68
CA GLY A 61 4.15 14.13 7.59
C GLY A 61 5.41 14.04 6.73
N GLU A 62 6.14 12.93 6.80
CA GLU A 62 7.34 12.65 5.99
C GLU A 62 6.97 12.18 4.57
N ILE A 63 5.72 11.80 4.35
CA ILE A 63 5.10 11.67 3.04
C ILE A 63 3.89 12.60 2.97
N GLU A 64 3.74 13.30 1.84
CA GLU A 64 2.60 14.15 1.55
C GLU A 64 1.32 13.31 1.60
N THR A 65 0.61 13.37 2.72
CA THR A 65 -0.80 13.02 2.75
C THR A 65 -1.51 14.18 2.09
N GLU A 66 -2.11 13.93 0.92
CA GLU A 66 -2.86 14.91 0.15
C GLU A 66 -3.89 15.56 1.09
N LYS A 67 -3.55 16.73 1.61
CA LYS A 67 -4.49 17.62 2.30
C LYS A 67 -5.63 17.82 1.31
N PRO A 68 -6.91 17.58 1.66
CA PRO A 68 -8.00 17.96 0.78
C PRO A 68 -7.87 19.48 0.62
N ALA A 69 -7.39 19.90 -0.56
CA ALA A 69 -7.22 21.31 -0.85
C ALA A 69 -8.60 21.96 -0.73
N PRO A 70 -8.75 23.10 -0.03
CA PRO A 70 -9.96 23.88 -0.17
C PRO A 70 -10.14 24.16 -1.66
N ALA A 71 -11.32 23.90 -2.19
CA ALA A 71 -11.67 24.19 -3.57
C ALA A 71 -11.33 25.66 -3.86
N ALA A 72 -10.18 25.88 -4.49
CA ALA A 72 -9.74 27.15 -5.01
C ALA A 72 -9.70 26.96 -6.52
N GLU A 73 -10.69 27.56 -7.17
CA GLU A 73 -10.78 27.70 -8.62
C GLU A 73 -9.47 28.24 -9.20
N GLY A 74 -9.02 27.61 -10.29
CA GLY A 74 -8.15 28.23 -11.30
C GLY A 74 -6.66 28.25 -10.98
N GLU A 75 -5.90 27.33 -11.56
CA GLU A 75 -4.83 27.62 -12.55
C GLU A 75 -4.09 26.32 -12.95
N GLU A 76 -3.72 26.24 -14.23
CA GLU A 76 -3.15 25.07 -14.88
C GLU A 76 -1.70 24.74 -14.48
N ALA A 77 -1.41 23.44 -14.58
CA ALA A 77 -0.13 22.80 -14.94
C ALA A 77 0.97 22.66 -13.86
N LYS A 78 1.20 21.41 -13.46
CA LYS A 78 2.19 20.55 -14.13
C LYS A 78 1.99 19.08 -13.76
N SER A 79 1.87 18.26 -14.80
CA SER A 79 1.86 16.80 -14.74
C SER A 79 3.17 16.27 -14.14
N GLY A 80 3.21 16.16 -12.81
CA GLY A 80 4.19 15.34 -12.13
C GLY A 80 3.71 13.90 -12.20
N ALA A 81 4.21 13.12 -13.15
CA ALA A 81 4.07 11.68 -13.16
C ALA A 81 4.76 11.10 -11.91
N SER A 82 4.04 11.13 -10.79
CA SER A 82 4.39 10.40 -9.58
C SER A 82 4.31 8.91 -9.92
N LYS A 83 5.40 8.20 -9.65
CA LYS A 83 5.59 6.78 -9.94
C LYS A 83 4.57 5.95 -9.14
N CYS A 84 3.35 5.80 -9.65
CA CYS A 84 2.42 4.79 -9.18
C CYS A 84 3.05 3.41 -9.46
N PRO A 85 3.25 2.54 -8.45
CA PRO A 85 3.86 1.23 -8.64
C PRO A 85 3.01 0.29 -9.54
N PHE A 86 1.79 0.70 -9.90
CA PHE A 86 0.91 0.00 -10.84
C PHE A 86 1.26 0.25 -12.33
N SER A 87 2.13 1.20 -12.66
CA SER A 87 2.46 1.52 -14.06
C SER A 87 3.25 0.41 -14.78
N GLY A 88 3.89 -0.50 -14.04
CA GLY A 88 4.55 -1.68 -14.63
C GLY A 88 3.57 -2.73 -15.14
N ALA A 89 2.52 -3.01 -14.37
CA ALA A 89 1.53 -4.04 -14.73
C ALA A 89 0.61 -3.61 -15.89
N LEU A 90 0.30 -2.31 -15.98
CA LEU A 90 -0.51 -1.77 -17.09
C LEU A 90 0.25 -1.75 -18.42
N ALA A 91 1.58 -1.58 -18.37
CA ALA A 91 2.44 -1.65 -19.56
C ALA A 91 2.52 -3.08 -20.14
N GLU A 92 2.58 -4.12 -19.29
CA GLU A 92 2.53 -5.52 -19.75
C GLU A 92 1.18 -5.89 -20.40
N MET A 93 0.09 -5.22 -19.99
CA MET A 93 -1.23 -5.37 -20.60
C MET A 93 -1.46 -4.49 -21.85
N GLY A 94 -0.44 -3.77 -22.33
CA GLY A 94 -0.50 -2.96 -23.55
C GLY A 94 -1.18 -1.60 -23.39
N ILE A 95 -1.41 -1.14 -22.16
CA ILE A 95 -2.05 0.14 -21.86
C ILE A 95 -0.96 1.18 -21.59
N ASP A 96 -0.50 1.85 -22.64
CA ASP A 96 0.48 2.93 -22.54
C ASP A 96 -0.20 4.26 -22.14
N ILE A 97 -0.32 4.47 -20.83
CA ILE A 97 -0.88 5.71 -20.24
C ILE A 97 -0.06 6.94 -20.64
N THR A 98 1.19 6.79 -21.08
CA THR A 98 2.01 7.92 -21.54
C THR A 98 1.67 8.40 -22.95
N LYS A 99 0.88 7.62 -23.70
CA LYS A 99 0.41 7.96 -25.05
C LYS A 99 -1.08 8.23 -25.15
N MET A 100 -1.86 8.00 -24.09
CA MET A 100 -3.31 8.25 -24.08
C MET A 100 -3.60 9.64 -23.51
N SER A 101 -4.41 10.43 -24.23
CA SER A 101 -4.88 11.72 -23.73
C SER A 101 -5.79 11.49 -22.53
N LYS A 102 -5.86 12.49 -21.63
CA LYS A 102 -6.70 12.45 -20.43
C LYS A 102 -8.17 12.18 -20.77
N GLU A 103 -8.64 12.68 -21.92
CA GLU A 103 -10.00 12.43 -22.41
C GLU A 103 -10.23 10.98 -22.88
N GLU A 104 -9.30 10.38 -23.64
CA GLU A 104 -9.46 8.98 -24.11
C GLU A 104 -9.45 7.98 -22.94
N ALA A 105 -8.68 8.27 -21.89
CA ALA A 105 -8.64 7.45 -20.68
C ALA A 105 -9.97 7.52 -19.90
N MET A 106 -10.58 8.70 -19.78
CA MET A 106 -11.88 8.86 -19.12
C MET A 106 -13.03 8.25 -19.91
N GLU A 107 -13.00 8.35 -21.25
CA GLU A 107 -14.06 7.79 -22.10
C GLU A 107 -14.09 6.25 -22.03
N LYS A 108 -12.92 5.60 -22.05
CA LYS A 108 -12.84 4.13 -21.88
C LYS A 108 -13.22 3.65 -20.48
N MET A 109 -12.89 4.41 -19.43
CA MET A 109 -13.27 4.07 -18.06
C MET A 109 -14.77 4.24 -17.83
N GLY A 110 -15.38 5.28 -18.41
CA GLY A 110 -16.82 5.53 -18.34
C GLY A 110 -17.66 4.51 -19.12
N ASP A 111 -17.10 3.89 -20.17
CA ASP A 111 -17.80 2.85 -20.92
C ASP A 111 -17.76 1.48 -20.23
N MET A 112 -16.73 1.19 -19.42
CA MET A 112 -16.73 0.00 -18.54
C MET A 112 -17.78 0.08 -17.43
N SER A 113 -18.18 1.28 -17.00
CA SER A 113 -19.28 1.49 -16.06
C SER A 113 -20.65 1.07 -16.64
N LYS A 114 -20.78 0.96 -17.96
CA LYS A 114 -22.00 0.45 -18.61
C LYS A 114 -22.00 -1.07 -18.81
N LEU A 115 -20.85 -1.72 -18.69
CA LEU A 115 -20.71 -3.17 -18.81
C LEU A 115 -21.00 -3.92 -17.49
N PHE A 116 -20.99 -3.21 -16.36
CA PHE A 116 -21.44 -3.72 -15.08
C PHE A 116 -22.76 -3.02 -14.70
N PRO A 117 -23.92 -3.52 -15.12
CA PRO A 117 -25.17 -3.09 -14.51
C PRO A 117 -25.07 -3.36 -13.01
N GLU A 118 -25.33 -2.33 -12.20
CA GLU A 118 -25.57 -2.46 -10.77
C GLU A 118 -26.50 -3.66 -10.56
N SER A 119 -25.96 -4.77 -10.07
CA SER A 119 -26.78 -5.83 -9.50
C SER A 119 -27.35 -5.28 -8.20
N THR A 120 -28.47 -4.56 -8.33
CA THR A 120 -29.49 -4.46 -7.31
C THR A 120 -29.94 -5.87 -6.94
N ASP A 121 -29.67 -6.30 -5.72
CA ASP A 121 -30.42 -7.35 -5.03
C ASP A 121 -30.21 -7.04 -3.53
N SER A 122 -31.18 -6.43 -2.84
CA SER A 122 -32.44 -7.00 -2.34
C SER A 122 -32.26 -7.92 -1.12
#